data_AF-A0A1H0DSB2-F1
#
_entry.id   AF-A0A1H0DSB2-F1
#
_cell.length_a   1.000
_cell.length_b   1.000
_cell.length_c   1.000
_cell.angle_alpha   90.00
_cell.angle_beta   90.00
_cell.angle_gamma   90.00
#
_symmetry.space_group_name_H-M   'P 1'
#
loop_
_entity.id
_entity.type
_entity.pdbx_description
1 polymer ?
#
loop_
_entity_poly.entity_id
_entity_poly.type
_entity_poly.pdbx_seq_one_letter_code
_entity_poly.pdbx_strand_id
1 'polypeptide(L)' 'MKNQVLIIKMNLLPWYNELDDLIDVNNSEFPAPARERILTFGEYSIITISRYETRLRKKTKDS' A
#
# COMPACT_ATOMS: atom_id res chain seq x y z
N MET A 1 7.69 -8.57 17.59
CA MET A 1 7.54 -7.30 16.85
C MET A 1 6.09 -7.16 16.41
N LYS A 2 5.45 -5.99 16.57
CA LYS A 2 4.02 -5.82 16.26
C LYS A 2 3.80 -5.81 14.75
N ASN A 3 2.96 -6.70 14.24
CA ASN A 3 2.46 -6.67 12.87
C ASN A 3 1.76 -5.33 12.60
N GLN A 4 2.46 -4.38 11.99
CA GLN A 4 1.89 -3.09 11.63
C GLN A 4 1.04 -3.26 10.36
N VAL A 5 -0.19 -2.76 10.41
CA VAL A 5 -1.13 -2.76 9.29
C VAL A 5 -1.50 -1.32 8.95
N LEU A 6 -1.29 -0.93 7.70
CA LEU A 6 -1.78 0.32 7.15
C LEU A 6 -3.16 0.09 6.51
N ILE A 7 -4.15 0.89 6.93
CA ILE A 7 -5.49 0.88 6.35
C ILE A 7 -5.71 2.18 5.58
N ILE A 8 -5.90 2.06 4.27
CA ILE A 8 -6.24 3.16 3.38
C ILE A 8 -7.72 3.01 3.01
N LYS A 9 -8.56 3.99 3.38
CA LYS A 9 -10.01 3.98 3.12
C LYS A 9 -10.30 4.34 1.66
N MET A 10 -9.73 3.57 0.74
CA MET A 10 -9.83 3.75 -0.70
C MET A 10 -9.69 2.39 -1.39
N ASN A 11 -10.43 2.20 -2.47
CA ASN A 11 -10.23 1.07 -3.37
C ASN A 11 -9.01 1.34 -4.24
N LEU A 12 -7.94 0.59 -4.03
CA LEU A 12 -6.74 0.67 -4.86
C LEU A 12 -6.60 -0.50 -5.84
N LEU A 13 -7.69 -1.24 -6.10
CA LEU A 13 -7.70 -2.37 -7.03
C LEU A 13 -7.23 -2.01 -8.46
N PRO A 14 -7.57 -0.84 -9.03
CA PRO A 14 -7.03 -0.44 -10.33
C PRO A 14 -5.50 -0.41 -10.39
N TRP A 15 -4.87 -0.19 -9.24
CA TRP A 15 -3.41 -0.12 -9.09
C TRP A 15 -2.84 -1.38 -8.43
N TYR A 16 -3.57 -2.50 -8.38
CA TYR A 16 -3.11 -3.73 -7.72
C TYR A 16 -1.76 -4.23 -8.24
N ASN A 17 -1.55 -4.16 -9.56
CA ASN A 17 -0.28 -4.56 -10.19
C ASN A 17 0.88 -3.63 -9.83
N GLU A 18 0.56 -2.38 -9.46
CA GLU A 18 1.54 -1.38 -9.04
C GLU A 18 1.76 -1.48 -7.53
N LEU A 19 0.79 -1.90 -6.72
CA LEU A 19 0.90 -2.00 -5.26
C LEU A 19 1.89 -3.07 -4.74
N ASP A 20 2.67 -3.71 -5.61
CA ASP A 20 3.80 -4.56 -5.20
C ASP A 20 5.10 -3.72 -5.10
N ASP A 21 6.24 -4.37 -4.86
CA ASP A 21 7.58 -3.74 -4.74
C ASP A 21 8.01 -2.89 -5.97
N LEU A 22 7.17 -2.79 -7.01
CA LEU A 22 7.35 -2.04 -8.25
C LEU A 22 6.42 -0.81 -8.38
N ILE A 23 5.82 -0.33 -7.27
CA ILE A 23 4.90 0.79 -7.33
C ILE A 23 5.54 2.01 -8.00
N ASP A 24 5.06 2.36 -9.19
CA ASP A 24 5.35 3.66 -9.77
C ASP A 24 4.39 4.68 -9.16
N VAL A 25 4.59 4.94 -7.86
CA VAL A 25 3.90 6.01 -7.12
C VAL A 25 4.04 7.38 -7.78
N ASN A 26 4.92 7.55 -8.79
CA ASN A 26 5.04 8.77 -9.54
C ASN A 26 4.03 8.91 -10.68
N ASN A 27 3.21 7.89 -10.95
CA ASN A 27 2.10 8.00 -11.88
C ASN A 27 1.17 9.13 -11.41
N SER A 28 0.92 10.12 -12.28
CA SER A 28 0.09 11.29 -11.99
C SER A 28 -1.36 10.95 -11.66
N GLU A 29 -1.83 9.76 -12.07
CA GLU A 29 -3.18 9.28 -11.78
C GLU A 29 -3.29 8.54 -10.44
N PHE A 30 -2.16 8.27 -9.76
CA PHE A 30 -2.18 7.62 -8.46
C PHE A 30 -2.66 8.58 -7.37
N PRO A 31 -3.57 8.16 -6.46
CA PRO A 31 -4.08 9.04 -5.41
C PRO A 31 -2.97 9.54 -4.47
N ALA A 32 -2.67 10.84 -4.52
CA ALA A 32 -1.62 11.47 -3.70
C ALA A 32 -1.72 11.15 -2.18
N PRO A 33 -2.92 11.14 -1.54
CA PRO A 33 -3.03 10.79 -0.13
C PRO A 33 -2.69 9.32 0.17
N ALA A 34 -2.92 8.40 -0.76
CA ALA A 34 -2.51 7.00 -0.62
C ALA A 34 -0.99 6.88 -0.79
N ARG A 35 -0.42 7.62 -1.74
CA ARG A 35 1.01 7.62 -2.04
C ARG A 35 1.85 8.00 -0.83
N GLU A 36 1.57 9.15 -0.22
CA GLU A 36 2.35 9.63 0.93
C GLU A 36 2.32 8.64 2.09
N ARG A 37 1.16 8.02 2.33
CA ARG A 37 0.97 7.03 3.39
C ARG A 37 1.73 5.74 3.09
N ILE A 38 1.69 5.24 1.85
CA ILE A 38 2.41 4.04 1.41
C ILE A 38 3.91 4.27 1.49
N LEU A 39 4.41 5.39 0.98
CA LEU A 39 5.82 5.76 1.04
C LEU A 39 6.34 5.86 2.48
N THR A 40 5.56 6.48 3.37
CA THR A 40 5.92 6.58 4.81
C THR A 40 5.89 5.22 5.50
N PHE A 41 5.04 4.29 5.04
CA PHE A 41 4.88 2.98 5.65
C PHE A 41 6.10 2.07 5.41
N GLY A 42 6.79 2.26 4.28
CA GLY A 42 7.96 1.49 3.86
C GLY A 42 7.56 0.21 3.13
N GLU A 43 8.40 -0.83 3.15
CA GLU A 43 8.10 -2.12 2.48
C GLU A 43 6.87 -2.81 3.07
N TYR A 44 6.01 -3.35 2.21
CA TYR A 44 4.75 -3.96 2.62
C TYR A 44 4.32 -5.12 1.72
N SER A 45 3.32 -5.86 2.17
CA SER A 45 2.55 -6.80 1.37
C SER A 45 1.06 -6.48 1.45
N ILE A 46 0.34 -6.69 0.35
CA ILE A 46 -1.11 -6.48 0.30
C ILE A 46 -1.78 -7.59 1.11
N ILE A 47 -2.62 -7.22 2.09
CA ILE A 47 -3.47 -8.17 2.81
C ILE A 47 -4.78 -8.35 2.06
N THR A 48 -5.48 -7.23 1.78
CA THR A 48 -6.78 -7.23 1.12
C THR A 48 -7.00 -5.90 0.41
N ILE A 49 -7.66 -5.96 -0.75
CA ILE A 49 -8.25 -4.80 -1.40
C ILE A 49 -9.75 -5.03 -1.52
N SER A 50 -10.52 -4.03 -1.15
CA SER A 50 -11.97 -4.03 -1.28
C SER A 50 -12.45 -2.73 -1.92
N ARG A 51 -13.74 -2.67 -2.22
CA ARG A 51 -14.40 -1.45 -2.71
C ARG A 51 -14.25 -0.26 -1.77
N TYR A 52 -14.01 -0.49 -0.48
CA TYR A 52 -14.02 0.56 0.55
C TYR A 52 -12.64 0.87 1.11
N GLU A 53 -11.76 -0.13 1.13
CA GLU A 53 -10.44 0.00 1.74
C GLU A 53 -9.42 -0.99 1.21
N THR A 54 -8.17 -0.57 1.32
CA THR A 54 -6.95 -1.34 1.05
C THR A 54 -6.19 -1.50 2.35
N ARG A 55 -5.79 -2.74 2.66
CA ARG A 55 -5.03 -3.09 3.86
C ARG A 55 -3.67 -3.64 3.46
N LEU A 56 -2.63 -3.06 4.03
CA LEU A 56 -1.23 -3.41 3.76
C LEU A 56 -0.56 -3.83 5.06
N ARG A 57 0.24 -4.90 5.04
CA ARG A 57 1.06 -5.35 6.17
C ARG A 57 2.48 -4.90 5.95
N LYS A 58 3.14 -4.34 6.96
CA LYS A 58 4.56 -4.03 6.88
C LYS A 58 5.37 -5.32 6.74
N LYS A 59 6.24 -5.41 5.73
CA LYS A 59 7.24 -6.50 5.64
C LYS A 59 8.28 -6.23 6.72
N THR A 60 8.53 -7.20 7.59
CA THR A 60 9.75 -7.15 8.42
C THR A 60 10.92 -7.42 7.51
N LYS A 61 11.92 -6.53 7.52
CA LYS A 61 13.27 -6.94 7.11
C LYS A 61 13.74 -7.93 8.16
N ASP A 62 13.45 -9.20 7.93
CA ASP A 62 14.22 -10.28 8.54
C ASP A 62 15.63 -10.15 7.95
N SER A 63 16.51 -9.51 8.71
CA SER A 63 17.97 -9.58 8.55
C SER A 63 18.52 -10.67 9.44
#